data_AF-X1J9W0-F1
#
_entry.id   AF-X1J9W0-F1
#
_cell.length_a   1.000
_cell.length_b   1.000
_cell.length_c   1.000
_cell.angle_alpha   90.00
_cell.angle_beta   90.00
_cell.angle_gamma   90.00
#
_symmetry.space_group_name_H-M   'P 1'
#
loop_
_entity.id
_entity.type
_entity.pdbx_description
1 polymer ?
#
loop_
_entity_poly.entity_id
_entity_poly.type
_entity_poly.pdbx_seq_one_letter_code
_entity_poly.pdbx_strand_id
1 'polypeptide(L)'
;MRDQVKIKGIRKIEITYNPSRNDYHLHLHFLIESRNAAELLKKEWLLRYPDALEFLQDVVKANDGSIIELLKYTAKLVNKNDYTRLDNGRIEIGIHAKALDIIFQALYRKRTYQGFGIKLKLNEDVEELKSEVYEEILSDIDVWTWDQDNSDWISTYGEMLTGCDAHKIYRIVNK
;
A
#
# COMPACT_ATOMS: atom_id res chain seq x y z
N MET A 1 31.73 2.38 26.44
CA MET A 1 30.77 1.32 26.04
C MET A 1 29.46 2.00 25.69
N ARG A 2 28.99 1.94 24.44
CA ARG A 2 27.58 2.24 24.14
C ARG A 2 26.84 0.95 24.47
N ASP A 3 26.09 0.93 25.56
CA ASP A 3 25.15 -0.16 25.79
C ASP A 3 24.25 -0.24 24.54
N GLN A 4 24.39 -1.33 23.77
CA GLN A 4 23.59 -1.56 22.57
C GLN A 4 22.16 -1.78 23.03
N VAL A 5 21.35 -0.72 23.01
CA VAL A 5 19.91 -0.82 23.19
C VAL A 5 19.39 -1.81 22.16
N LYS A 6 18.90 -2.97 22.61
CA LYS A 6 18.30 -3.97 21.75
C LYS A 6 16.92 -3.47 21.32
N ILE A 7 16.85 -2.86 20.15
CA ILE A 7 15.59 -2.41 19.56
C ILE A 7 14.96 -3.58 18.81
N LYS A 8 13.70 -3.87 19.14
CA LYS A 8 12.87 -4.83 18.40
C LYS A 8 11.64 -4.15 17.85
N GLY A 9 11.26 -4.52 16.63
CA GLY A 9 10.10 -3.96 15.99
C GLY A 9 9.95 -4.35 14.53
N ILE A 10 8.99 -3.70 13.89
CA ILE A 10 8.70 -3.83 12.46
C ILE A 10 8.75 -2.43 11.86
N ARG A 11 9.39 -2.29 10.70
CA ARG A 11 9.31 -1.08 9.87
C ARG A 11 8.49 -1.34 8.62
N LYS A 12 7.76 -0.32 8.18
CA LYS A 12 7.03 -0.30 6.92
C LYS A 12 7.34 0.97 6.13
N ILE A 13 7.52 0.82 4.82
CA ILE A 13 7.64 1.93 3.88
C ILE A 13 6.26 2.19 3.25
N GLU A 14 5.89 3.46 3.19
CA GLU A 14 4.76 3.97 2.43
C GLU A 14 5.20 5.18 1.62
N ILE A 15 4.81 5.25 0.34
CA ILE A 15 5.10 6.37 -0.54
C ILE A 15 3.80 6.87 -1.15
N THR A 16 3.58 8.19 -1.08
CA THR A 16 2.45 8.87 -1.71
C THR A 16 2.95 9.90 -2.71
N TYR A 17 2.36 9.95 -3.91
CA TYR A 17 2.58 11.04 -4.86
C TYR A 17 1.63 12.20 -4.57
N ASN A 18 2.15 13.44 -4.54
CA ASN A 18 1.35 14.65 -4.44
C ASN A 18 1.27 15.35 -5.83
N PRO A 19 0.12 15.32 -6.51
CA PRO A 19 0.01 15.87 -7.87
C PRO A 19 0.04 17.40 -7.94
N SER A 20 -0.24 18.11 -6.83
CA SER A 20 -0.22 19.57 -6.76
C SER A 20 1.20 20.12 -6.60
N ARG A 21 2.02 19.46 -5.77
CA ARG A 21 3.44 19.80 -5.57
C ARG A 21 4.38 19.08 -6.54
N ASN A 22 3.89 18.05 -7.20
CA ASN A 22 4.66 17.18 -8.08
C ASN A 22 5.86 16.51 -7.39
N ASP A 23 5.65 16.01 -6.18
CA ASP A 23 6.69 15.32 -5.40
C ASP A 23 6.16 14.07 -4.70
N TYR A 24 7.09 13.32 -4.09
CA TYR A 24 6.82 12.03 -3.47
C TYR A 24 7.09 12.12 -1.97
N HIS A 25 6.13 11.68 -1.16
CA HIS A 25 6.20 11.72 0.30
C HIS A 25 6.47 10.31 0.80
N LEU A 26 7.71 10.09 1.25
CA LEU A 26 8.13 8.85 1.90
C LEU A 26 7.74 8.91 3.39
N HIS A 27 6.92 7.96 3.81
CA HIS A 27 6.57 7.71 5.20
C HIS A 27 7.23 6.42 5.67
N LEU A 28 7.91 6.50 6.81
CA LEU A 28 8.46 5.35 7.51
C LEU A 28 7.66 5.12 8.78
N HIS A 29 6.94 4.00 8.82
CA HIS A 29 6.16 3.59 9.98
C HIS A 29 6.94 2.57 10.78
N PHE A 30 6.97 2.73 12.10
CA PHE A 30 7.67 1.81 13.00
C PHE A 30 6.75 1.38 14.14
N LEU A 31 6.64 0.07 14.33
CA LEU A 31 6.05 -0.52 15.54
C LEU A 31 7.18 -1.07 16.40
N ILE A 32 7.43 -0.44 17.55
CA ILE A 32 8.59 -0.71 18.42
C ILE A 32 8.10 -1.12 19.81
N GLU A 33 8.77 -2.12 20.39
CA GLU A 33 8.40 -2.75 21.68
C GLU A 33 8.37 -1.77 22.87
N SER A 34 9.15 -0.68 22.84
CA SER A 34 9.22 0.29 23.95
C SER A 34 9.24 1.74 23.49
N ARG A 35 8.61 2.61 24.29
CA ARG A 35 8.62 4.06 24.07
C ARG A 35 10.03 4.63 24.07
N ASN A 36 10.88 4.25 25.02
CA ASN A 36 12.26 4.75 25.09
C ASN A 36 13.05 4.44 23.81
N ALA A 37 12.85 3.27 23.21
CA ALA A 37 13.49 2.92 21.94
C ALA A 37 12.90 3.70 20.75
N ALA A 38 11.60 4.00 20.76
CA ALA A 38 10.97 4.83 19.74
C ALA A 38 11.44 6.30 19.81
N GLU A 39 11.52 6.88 21.01
CA GLU A 39 12.05 8.22 21.22
C GLU A 39 13.54 8.30 20.85
N LEU A 40 14.32 7.24 21.15
CA LEU A 40 15.72 7.16 20.71
C LEU A 40 15.82 7.12 19.19
N LEU A 41 14.97 6.35 18.50
CA LEU A 41 14.92 6.32 17.03
C LEU A 41 14.60 7.72 16.47
N LYS A 42 13.57 8.40 17.02
CA LYS A 42 13.21 9.78 16.64
C LYS A 42 14.39 10.73 16.81
N LYS A 43 15.05 10.69 17.97
CA LYS A 43 16.23 11.52 18.26
C LYS A 43 17.36 11.26 17.26
N GLU A 44 17.72 10.00 17.03
CA GLU A 44 18.79 9.61 16.11
C GLU A 44 18.45 9.94 14.65
N TRP A 45 17.16 9.94 14.29
CA TRP A 45 16.66 10.39 13.00
C TRP A 45 16.88 11.90 12.81
N LEU A 46 16.41 12.72 13.75
CA LEU A 46 16.57 14.18 13.70
C LEU A 46 18.04 14.62 13.72
N LEU A 47 18.92 13.86 14.38
CA LEU A 47 20.37 14.10 14.34
C LEU A 47 21.00 13.82 12.97
N ARG A 48 20.49 12.84 12.22
CA ARG A 48 21.00 12.47 10.88
C ARG A 48 20.36 13.24 9.75
N TYR A 49 19.14 13.73 9.96
CA TYR A 49 18.38 14.51 9.01
C TYR A 49 17.98 15.84 9.65
N PRO A 50 18.89 16.83 9.71
CA PRO A 50 18.62 18.11 10.35
C PRO A 50 17.45 18.90 9.75
N ASP A 51 17.16 18.66 8.47
CA ASP A 51 16.02 19.29 7.76
C ASP A 51 14.67 18.63 8.09
N ALA A 52 14.66 17.51 8.83
CA ALA A 52 13.43 16.85 9.23
C ALA A 52 12.73 17.66 10.32
N LEU A 53 11.44 17.89 10.12
CA LEU A 53 10.60 18.63 11.07
C LEU A 53 10.19 17.72 12.23
N GLU A 54 10.58 18.10 13.46
CA GLU A 54 10.35 17.31 14.68
C GLU A 54 8.86 17.01 14.92
N PHE A 55 7.99 17.98 14.63
CA PHE A 55 6.54 17.85 14.80
C PHE A 55 5.89 16.90 13.79
N LEU A 56 6.62 16.45 12.76
CA LEU A 56 6.17 15.41 11.82
C LEU A 56 6.71 14.01 12.17
N GLN A 57 7.46 13.88 13.28
CA GLN A 57 8.01 12.60 13.75
C GLN A 57 7.24 12.16 15.00
N ASP A 58 6.03 11.63 14.80
CA ASP A 58 5.13 11.27 15.89
C ASP A 58 5.54 9.96 16.58
N VAL A 59 5.54 9.98 17.92
CA VAL A 59 5.73 8.78 18.76
C VAL A 59 4.48 8.61 19.60
N VAL A 60 3.63 7.68 19.20
CA VAL A 60 2.35 7.38 19.84
C VAL A 60 2.30 5.94 20.33
N LYS A 61 1.53 5.70 21.40
CA LYS A 61 1.31 4.34 21.90
C LYS A 61 0.44 3.57 20.88
N ALA A 62 0.92 2.40 20.47
CA ALA A 62 0.17 1.54 19.57
C ALA A 62 -1.16 1.07 20.19
N ASN A 63 -2.17 0.91 19.34
CA ASN A 63 -3.52 0.43 19.62
C ASN A 63 -3.96 -0.53 18.49
N ASP A 64 -5.19 -1.04 18.57
CA ASP A 64 -5.72 -2.00 17.58
C ASP A 64 -5.71 -1.44 16.14
N GLY A 65 -5.90 -0.11 15.99
CA GLY A 65 -5.81 0.58 14.70
C GLY A 65 -4.38 0.72 14.15
N SER A 66 -3.35 0.52 14.97
CA SER A 66 -1.95 0.68 14.55
C SER A 66 -1.49 -0.41 13.59
N ILE A 67 -2.06 -1.62 13.70
CA ILE A 67 -1.80 -2.70 12.74
C ILE A 67 -2.37 -2.33 11.37
N ILE A 68 -3.57 -1.75 11.32
CA ILE A 68 -4.20 -1.29 10.08
C ILE A 68 -3.29 -0.26 9.40
N GLU A 69 -2.75 0.70 10.17
CA GLU A 69 -1.81 1.69 9.64
C GLU A 69 -0.51 1.07 9.11
N LEU A 70 0.07 0.13 9.86
CA LEU A 70 1.25 -0.60 9.44
C LEU A 70 0.98 -1.34 8.12
N LEU A 71 -0.20 -1.95 7.97
CA LEU A 71 -0.61 -2.73 6.80
C LEU A 71 -1.27 -1.90 5.68
N LYS A 72 -1.36 -0.57 5.82
CA LYS A 72 -1.79 0.30 4.70
C LYS A 72 -0.91 0.06 3.47
N TYR A 73 -1.31 0.64 2.36
CA TYR A 73 -0.56 0.61 1.10
C TYR A 73 0.93 0.96 1.25
N THR A 74 1.77 0.27 0.48
CA THR A 74 3.17 0.65 0.25
C THR A 74 3.26 1.79 -0.75
N ALA A 75 2.45 1.76 -1.81
CA ALA A 75 2.29 2.85 -2.76
C ALA A 75 0.83 3.26 -2.75
N LYS A 76 0.55 4.52 -2.41
CA LYS A 76 -0.82 5.02 -2.40
C LYS A 76 -1.29 5.28 -3.84
N LEU A 77 -2.19 4.45 -4.33
CA LEU A 77 -2.66 4.48 -5.72
C LEU A 77 -3.43 5.75 -6.06
N VAL A 78 -4.28 6.20 -5.13
CA VAL A 78 -5.17 7.37 -5.31
C VAL A 78 -5.30 8.17 -4.03
N ASN A 79 -5.44 9.49 -4.17
CA ASN A 79 -5.69 10.45 -3.12
C ASN A 79 -7.13 10.98 -3.19
N LYS A 80 -7.60 11.60 -2.11
CA LYS A 80 -8.94 12.22 -2.06
C LYS A 80 -9.16 13.24 -3.17
N ASN A 81 -8.11 13.95 -3.57
CA ASN A 81 -8.15 14.96 -4.63
C ASN A 81 -8.19 14.36 -6.04
N ASP A 82 -8.00 13.05 -6.18
CA ASP A 82 -8.12 12.38 -7.47
C ASP A 82 -9.59 12.06 -7.81
N TYR A 83 -10.51 12.21 -6.85
CA TYR A 83 -11.93 11.96 -7.04
C TYR A 83 -12.64 13.22 -7.53
N THR A 84 -13.31 13.12 -8.68
CA THR A 84 -14.12 14.18 -9.27
C THR A 84 -15.55 13.67 -9.48
N ARG A 85 -16.56 14.37 -8.96
CA ARG A 85 -17.96 14.05 -9.28
C ARG A 85 -18.32 14.66 -10.62
N LEU A 86 -18.96 13.87 -11.47
CA LEU A 86 -19.45 14.28 -12.79
C LEU A 86 -20.93 14.66 -12.72
N ASP A 87 -21.39 15.44 -13.70
CA ASP A 87 -22.77 15.93 -13.78
C ASP A 87 -23.80 14.81 -13.89
N ASN A 88 -23.40 13.66 -14.44
CA ASN A 88 -24.23 12.44 -14.55
C ASN A 88 -24.28 11.61 -13.24
N GLY A 89 -23.74 12.12 -12.13
CA GLY A 89 -23.71 11.45 -10.84
C GLY A 89 -22.58 10.42 -10.67
N ARG A 90 -21.80 10.13 -11.72
CA ARG A 90 -20.64 9.22 -11.64
C ARG A 90 -19.44 9.89 -10.97
N ILE A 91 -18.49 9.09 -10.50
CA ILE A 91 -17.25 9.53 -9.89
C ILE A 91 -16.09 9.18 -10.82
N GLU A 92 -15.36 10.17 -11.30
CA GLU A 92 -14.08 9.97 -11.98
C GLU A 92 -12.94 9.89 -10.95
N ILE A 93 -12.02 8.93 -11.14
CA ILE A 93 -10.82 8.77 -10.32
C ILE A 93 -9.59 8.92 -11.22
N GLY A 94 -8.81 9.97 -10.98
CA GLY A 94 -7.56 10.24 -11.68
C GLY A 94 -6.42 9.32 -11.22
N ILE A 95 -5.83 8.56 -12.15
CA ILE A 95 -4.69 7.68 -11.90
C ILE A 95 -3.41 8.28 -12.46
N HIS A 96 -2.44 8.59 -11.60
CA HIS A 96 -1.13 9.14 -11.99
C HIS A 96 -0.15 8.00 -12.34
N ALA A 97 -0.41 7.28 -13.43
CA ALA A 97 0.30 6.05 -13.79
C ALA A 97 1.83 6.21 -13.84
N LYS A 98 2.34 7.30 -14.43
CA LYS A 98 3.78 7.59 -14.50
C LYS A 98 4.42 7.78 -13.12
N ALA A 99 3.72 8.44 -12.20
CA ALA A 99 4.22 8.63 -10.85
C ALA A 99 4.23 7.31 -10.07
N LEU A 100 3.21 6.47 -10.26
CA LEU A 100 3.14 5.14 -9.66
C LEU A 100 4.27 4.24 -10.18
N ASP A 101 4.55 4.25 -11.48
CA ASP A 101 5.67 3.52 -12.08
C ASP A 101 7.02 3.93 -11.46
N ILE A 102 7.27 5.23 -11.27
CA ILE A 102 8.47 5.73 -10.57
C ILE A 102 8.56 5.15 -9.15
N ILE A 103 7.45 5.13 -8.40
CA ILE A 103 7.40 4.54 -7.05
C ILE A 103 7.73 3.05 -7.11
N PHE A 104 7.14 2.30 -8.04
CA PHE A 104 7.35 0.86 -8.17
C PHE A 104 8.78 0.52 -8.56
N GLN A 105 9.38 1.27 -9.49
CA GLN A 105 10.78 1.12 -9.85
C GLN A 105 11.71 1.43 -8.66
N ALA A 106 11.42 2.49 -7.90
CA ALA A 106 12.21 2.83 -6.71
C ALA A 106 12.14 1.75 -5.61
N LEU A 107 10.99 1.08 -5.49
CA LEU A 107 10.77 -0.01 -4.53
C LEU A 107 11.16 -1.39 -5.07
N TYR A 108 11.57 -1.49 -6.33
CA TYR A 108 11.92 -2.77 -6.94
C TYR A 108 13.03 -3.46 -6.15
N ARG A 109 12.80 -4.72 -5.77
CA ARG A 109 13.67 -5.54 -4.91
C ARG A 109 13.98 -4.92 -3.54
N LYS A 110 13.18 -3.95 -3.08
CA LYS A 110 13.27 -3.41 -1.73
C LYS A 110 12.24 -4.09 -0.84
N ARG A 111 12.68 -4.47 0.36
CA ARG A 111 11.79 -5.00 1.39
C ARG A 111 11.03 -3.83 2.02
N THR A 112 9.73 -3.77 1.74
CA THR A 112 8.82 -2.69 2.20
C THR A 112 8.34 -2.92 3.62
N TYR A 113 8.22 -4.18 4.05
CA TYR A 113 7.97 -4.61 5.43
C TYR A 113 9.17 -5.37 5.98
N GLN A 114 9.78 -4.90 7.06
CA GLN A 114 10.95 -5.56 7.64
C GLN A 114 10.89 -5.58 9.17
N GLY A 115 10.89 -6.78 9.74
CA GLY A 115 11.19 -6.97 11.16
C GLY A 115 12.68 -6.74 11.45
N PHE A 116 12.98 -6.19 12.62
CA PHE A 116 14.33 -6.02 13.16
C PHE A 116 14.34 -6.36 14.64
N GLY A 117 15.40 -7.02 15.11
CA GLY A 117 15.49 -7.50 16.50
C GLY A 117 14.47 -8.59 16.88
N ILE A 118 13.53 -8.92 16.01
CA ILE A 118 12.56 -10.01 16.16
C ILE A 118 13.20 -11.30 15.64
N LYS A 119 13.19 -12.34 16.48
CA LYS A 119 13.47 -13.71 16.05
C LYS A 119 12.13 -14.42 15.94
N LEU A 120 11.61 -14.61 14.73
CA LEU A 120 10.47 -15.49 14.53
C LEU A 120 10.96 -16.93 14.70
N LYS A 121 10.35 -17.66 15.63
CA LYS A 121 10.32 -19.12 15.56
C LYS A 121 9.16 -19.47 14.63
N LEU A 122 9.45 -19.60 13.34
CA LEU A 122 8.50 -20.21 12.43
C LEU A 122 8.58 -21.72 12.69
N ASN A 123 7.47 -22.33 13.11
CA ASN A 123 7.27 -23.74 12.78
C ASN A 123 7.02 -23.74 11.27
N GLU A 124 8.00 -24.19 10.49
CA GLU A 124 7.87 -24.35 9.04
C GLU A 124 6.98 -25.55 8.67
N ASP A 125 6.47 -26.27 9.67
CA ASP A 125 5.49 -27.33 9.50
C ASP A 125 4.12 -26.73 9.16
N VAL A 126 3.94 -26.43 7.87
CA VAL A 126 2.61 -26.33 7.28
C VAL A 126 2.06 -27.75 7.25
N GLU A 127 1.32 -28.15 8.30
CA GLU A 127 0.82 -29.53 8.44
C GLU A 127 -0.12 -29.97 7.30
N GLU A 128 -0.71 -29.05 6.54
CA GLU A 128 -1.52 -29.38 5.38
C GLU A 128 -1.39 -28.34 4.26
N LEU A 129 -0.86 -28.77 3.11
CA LEU A 129 -1.20 -28.15 1.82
C LEU A 129 -2.69 -28.38 1.59
N LYS A 130 -3.52 -27.36 1.84
CA LYS A 130 -4.92 -27.35 1.38
C LYS A 130 -4.95 -27.14 -0.12
N SER A 131 -4.65 -28.18 -0.89
CA SER A 131 -4.94 -28.21 -2.32
C SER A 131 -6.37 -28.70 -2.51
N GLU A 132 -7.22 -27.86 -3.09
CA GLU A 132 -8.50 -28.31 -3.61
C GLU A 132 -8.27 -28.96 -4.97
N VAL A 133 -8.59 -30.25 -5.10
CA VAL A 133 -8.58 -30.96 -6.38
C VAL A 133 -9.93 -30.72 -7.03
N TYR A 134 -9.95 -29.92 -8.10
CA TYR A 134 -11.13 -29.75 -8.94
C TYR A 134 -11.19 -30.93 -9.92
N GLU A 135 -12.23 -31.78 -9.80
CA GLU A 135 -12.40 -32.97 -10.67
C GLU A 135 -12.85 -32.60 -12.10
N GLU A 136 -13.56 -31.47 -12.26
CA GLU A 136 -13.99 -30.95 -13.56
C GLU A 136 -13.65 -29.46 -13.66
N ILE A 137 -12.63 -29.13 -14.45
CA ILE A 137 -12.47 -27.78 -15.00
C ILE A 137 -13.18 -27.81 -16.35
N LEU A 138 -14.44 -27.39 -16.39
CA LEU A 138 -15.11 -27.07 -17.65
C LEU A 138 -14.34 -25.93 -18.30
N SER A 139 -13.55 -26.23 -19.32
CA SER A 139 -12.85 -25.20 -20.09
C SER A 139 -13.86 -24.57 -21.05
N ASP A 140 -14.46 -23.46 -20.64
CA ASP A 140 -15.10 -22.55 -21.57
C ASP A 140 -14.11 -21.42 -21.88
N ILE A 141 -13.84 -21.20 -23.16
CA ILE A 141 -12.97 -20.11 -23.61
C ILE A 141 -13.90 -18.98 -24.03
N ASP A 142 -14.06 -18.01 -23.14
CA ASP A 142 -14.76 -16.78 -23.48
C ASP A 142 -13.78 -15.62 -23.69
N VAL A 143 -14.09 -14.76 -24.64
CA VAL A 143 -13.32 -13.54 -24.93
C VAL A 143 -13.94 -12.40 -24.15
N TRP A 144 -13.18 -11.89 -23.20
CA TRP A 144 -13.57 -10.74 -22.40
C TRP A 144 -12.98 -9.47 -22.99
N THR A 145 -13.84 -8.48 -23.23
CA THR A 145 -13.42 -7.16 -23.74
C THR A 145 -13.67 -6.09 -22.68
N TRP A 146 -12.70 -5.20 -22.46
CA TRP A 146 -12.88 -4.09 -21.53
C TRP A 146 -13.83 -3.04 -22.10
N ASP A 147 -14.91 -2.74 -21.38
CA ASP A 147 -15.82 -1.64 -21.69
C ASP A 147 -15.62 -0.48 -20.71
N GLN A 148 -15.22 0.68 -21.23
CA GLN A 148 -14.87 1.83 -20.41
C GLN A 148 -16.10 2.47 -19.73
N ASP A 149 -17.27 2.44 -20.39
CA ASP A 149 -18.48 3.11 -19.91
C ASP A 149 -19.12 2.38 -18.73
N ASN A 150 -19.00 1.07 -18.70
CA ASN A 150 -19.41 0.19 -17.61
C ASN A 150 -18.25 -0.17 -16.68
N SER A 151 -17.00 0.22 -17.00
CA SER A 151 -15.80 -0.11 -16.22
C SER A 151 -15.74 -1.58 -15.77
N ASP A 152 -16.15 -2.47 -16.67
CA ASP A 152 -16.19 -3.92 -16.47
C ASP A 152 -15.70 -4.64 -17.72
N TRP A 153 -15.34 -5.90 -17.54
CA TRP A 153 -15.11 -6.83 -18.63
C TRP A 153 -16.46 -7.38 -19.07
N ILE A 154 -16.73 -7.28 -20.37
CA ILE A 154 -17.94 -7.80 -20.98
C ILE A 154 -17.58 -9.06 -21.78
N SER A 155 -18.31 -10.13 -21.52
CA SER A 155 -18.18 -11.42 -22.17
C SER A 155 -18.69 -11.36 -23.62
N THR A 156 -18.41 -12.38 -24.44
CA THR A 156 -18.97 -12.45 -25.81
C THR A 156 -20.50 -12.46 -25.80
N TYR A 157 -21.10 -12.91 -24.70
CA TYR A 157 -22.54 -13.01 -24.48
C TYR A 157 -23.15 -11.77 -23.84
N GLY A 158 -22.36 -10.73 -23.59
CA GLY A 158 -22.81 -9.48 -22.97
C GLY A 158 -22.90 -9.54 -21.44
N GLU A 159 -22.37 -10.59 -20.82
CA GLU A 159 -22.33 -10.71 -19.36
C GLU A 159 -21.23 -9.83 -18.79
N MET A 160 -21.53 -9.12 -17.71
CA MET A 160 -20.55 -8.34 -16.96
C MET A 160 -19.84 -9.24 -15.97
N LEU A 161 -18.50 -9.26 -16.00
CA LEU A 161 -17.70 -10.18 -15.18
C LEU A 161 -17.94 -9.97 -13.69
N THR A 162 -18.00 -8.70 -13.27
CA THR A 162 -18.17 -8.36 -11.86
C THR A 162 -19.62 -8.03 -11.51
N GLY A 163 -20.44 -7.69 -12.51
CA GLY A 163 -21.84 -7.25 -12.32
C GLY A 163 -21.96 -6.00 -11.45
N CYS A 164 -20.86 -5.26 -11.27
CA CYS A 164 -20.83 -4.09 -10.42
C CYS A 164 -21.35 -2.88 -11.19
N ASP A 165 -22.35 -2.20 -10.63
CA ASP A 165 -22.77 -0.88 -11.11
C ASP A 165 -21.57 0.08 -11.01
N ALA A 166 -20.96 0.42 -12.16
CA ALA A 166 -19.82 1.31 -12.21
C ALA A 166 -20.21 2.75 -11.94
N HIS A 167 -20.42 3.05 -10.66
CA HIS A 167 -20.50 4.43 -10.17
C HIS A 167 -19.13 5.14 -10.22
N LYS A 168 -18.06 4.42 -10.58
CA LYS A 168 -16.70 4.93 -10.66
C LYS A 168 -16.12 4.65 -12.04
N ILE A 169 -15.54 5.68 -12.65
CA ILE A 169 -14.75 5.56 -13.86
C ILE A 169 -13.31 5.94 -13.56
N TYR A 170 -12.36 5.21 -14.14
CA TYR A 170 -10.93 5.46 -13.96
C TYR A 170 -10.37 6.18 -15.18
N ARG A 171 -9.65 7.28 -14.95
CA ARG A 171 -8.97 8.03 -16.01
C ARG A 171 -7.48 8.09 -15.74
N ILE A 172 -6.67 7.65 -16.70
CA ILE A 172 -5.23 7.85 -16.64
C ILE A 172 -4.95 9.34 -16.83
N VAL A 173 -4.31 9.95 -15.83
CA VAL A 173 -3.85 11.33 -15.89
C VAL A 173 -2.56 11.34 -16.68
N ASN A 174 -2.66 11.54 -17.99
CA ASN A 174 -1.50 11.80 -18.84
C ASN A 174 -1.01 13.23 -18.56
N LYS A 175 0.18 13.35 -17.95
CA LYS A 175 0.97 14.59 -17.89
C LYS A 175 2.20 14.44 -18.78
#